data_AF-A0AAV0J3R6-F1
#
_entry.id   AF-A0AAV0J3R6-F1
#
_cell.length_a   1.000
_cell.length_b   1.000
_cell.length_c   1.000
_cell.angle_alpha   90.00
_cell.angle_beta   90.00
_cell.angle_gamma   90.00
#
_symmetry.space_group_name_H-M   'P 1'
#
loop_
_entity.id
_entity.type
_entity.pdbx_description
1 polymer ?
#
loop_
_entity_poly.entity_id
_entity_poly.type
_entity_poly.pdbx_seq_one_letter_code
_entity_poly.pdbx_strand_id
1 'polypeptide(L)'
;MIISEKNRREISKYLFQEGVCFAKKDFNLAKHPEIDVPNLQVIKLMQSFKSKEYVQGDRPRFGDRDGYRGGPRGGGDFAGGEKGGAPADFQPSFRVMRLSL
;
A
#
# COMPACT_ATOMS: atom_id res chain seq x y z
N MET A 1 -0.84 1.87 15.85
CA MET A 1 0.46 2.56 15.87
C MET A 1 0.25 3.95 16.47
N ILE A 2 1.04 4.28 17.49
CA ILE A 2 1.04 5.62 18.07
C ILE A 2 1.91 6.50 17.17
N ILE A 3 1.35 7.61 16.69
CA ILE A 3 2.05 8.61 15.87
C ILE A 3 1.83 9.93 16.60
N SER A 4 2.88 10.75 16.72
CA SER A 4 2.79 12.06 17.35
C SER A 4 1.75 12.94 16.66
N GLU A 5 1.10 13.80 17.41
CA GLU A 5 0.05 14.66 16.88
C GLU A 5 0.58 15.63 15.80
N LYS A 6 1.80 16.12 15.99
CA LYS A 6 2.50 16.99 15.03
C LYS A 6 2.59 16.34 13.65
N ASN A 7 3.13 15.11 13.60
CA ASN A 7 3.33 14.38 12.34
C ASN A 7 1.98 13.98 11.72
N ARG A 8 0.97 13.64 12.52
CA ARG A 8 -0.39 13.37 12.01
C ARG A 8 -0.98 14.60 11.32
N ARG A 9 -0.93 15.77 11.97
CA ARG A 9 -1.45 17.02 11.41
C ARG A 9 -0.74 17.40 10.13
N GLU A 10 0.58 17.23 10.08
CA GLU A 10 1.39 17.54 8.89
C GLU A 10 1.03 16.64 7.70
N ILE A 11 0.94 15.33 7.92
CA ILE A 11 0.51 14.39 6.86
C ILE A 11 -0.92 14.68 6.40
N SER A 12 -1.85 14.95 7.33
CA SER A 12 -3.23 15.33 6.97
C SER A 12 -3.29 16.63 6.18
N LYS A 13 -2.54 17.67 6.58
CA LYS A 13 -2.46 18.93 5.86
C LYS A 13 -1.99 18.74 4.43
N TYR A 14 -0.89 17.99 4.24
CA TYR A 14 -0.37 17.67 2.91
C TYR A 14 -1.42 16.95 2.06
N LEU A 15 -2.06 15.92 2.61
CA LEU A 15 -3.10 15.17 1.92
C LEU A 15 -4.26 16.07 1.49
N PHE A 16 -4.75 16.96 2.36
CA PHE A 16 -5.85 17.88 2.04
C PHE A 16 -5.45 18.97 1.03
N GLN A 17 -4.18 19.39 1.00
CA GLN A 17 -3.68 20.38 0.04
C GLN A 17 -3.53 19.79 -1.36
N GLU A 18 -2.87 18.64 -1.47
CA GLU A 18 -2.57 18.01 -2.76
C GLU A 18 -3.73 17.14 -3.29
N GLY A 19 -4.67 16.74 -2.42
CA GLY A 19 -5.73 15.78 -2.75
C GLY A 19 -5.22 14.33 -2.87
N VAL A 20 -3.91 14.14 -2.97
CA VAL A 20 -3.23 12.88 -3.25
C VAL A 20 -1.94 12.78 -2.42
N CYS A 21 -1.67 11.62 -1.85
CA CYS A 21 -0.40 11.32 -1.20
C CYS A 21 0.23 10.09 -1.83
N PHE A 22 1.54 10.16 -2.08
CA PHE A 22 2.30 9.08 -2.69
C PHE A 22 3.36 8.54 -1.71
N ALA A 23 3.28 7.26 -1.34
CA ALA A 23 4.27 6.63 -0.46
C ALA A 23 4.86 5.34 -1.06
N LYS A 24 6.19 5.27 -1.15
CA LYS A 24 6.90 4.04 -1.51
C LYS A 24 6.78 3.03 -0.38
N LYS A 25 6.63 1.73 -0.69
CA LYS A 25 6.46 0.65 0.31
C LYS A 25 7.77 0.28 1.07
N ASP A 26 8.61 1.27 1.35
CA ASP A 26 9.89 1.09 2.06
C ASP A 26 9.74 1.54 3.51
N PHE A 27 9.56 0.59 4.43
CA PHE A 27 9.31 0.87 5.85
C PHE A 27 10.55 1.39 6.61
N ASN A 28 11.74 1.17 6.06
CA ASN A 28 13.02 1.58 6.66
C ASN A 28 13.48 2.96 6.17
N LEU A 29 12.74 3.58 5.25
CA LEU A 29 13.07 4.91 4.75
C LEU A 29 12.89 5.93 5.88
N ALA A 30 13.98 6.59 6.26
CA ALA A 30 14.01 7.50 7.40
C ALA A 30 13.06 8.69 7.25
N LYS A 31 12.88 9.18 6.01
CA LYS A 31 12.03 10.34 5.67
C LYS A 31 11.34 10.15 4.33
N HIS A 32 10.13 10.68 4.19
CA HIS A 32 9.44 10.75 2.90
C HIS A 32 10.05 11.88 2.04
N PRO A 33 10.19 11.73 0.70
CA PRO A 33 10.68 12.79 -0.17
C PRO A 33 9.94 14.14 -0.13
N GLU A 34 8.62 14.15 0.16
CA GLU A 34 7.80 15.38 0.09
C GLU A 34 7.39 15.92 1.47
N ILE A 35 7.52 15.10 2.52
CA ILE A 35 7.07 15.44 3.88
C ILE A 35 8.20 15.11 4.86
N ASP A 36 8.51 16.00 5.79
CA ASP A 36 9.56 15.80 6.81
C ASP A 36 9.12 14.86 7.95
N VAL A 37 8.54 13.72 7.57
CA VAL A 37 8.08 12.68 8.49
C VAL A 37 8.59 11.30 8.05
N PRO A 38 8.78 10.36 8.99
CA PRO A 38 9.17 9.01 8.64
C PRO A 38 8.14 8.31 7.76
N ASN A 39 8.60 7.66 6.69
CA ASN A 39 7.72 7.00 5.72
C ASN A 39 6.83 5.92 6.35
N LEU A 40 7.33 5.23 7.38
CA LEU A 40 6.56 4.26 8.15
C LEU A 40 5.27 4.89 8.72
N GLN A 41 5.35 6.12 9.24
CA GLN A 41 4.21 6.81 9.82
C GLN A 41 3.18 7.19 8.76
N VAL A 42 3.64 7.66 7.59
CA VAL A 42 2.78 7.97 6.44
C VAL A 42 2.00 6.73 6.00
N ILE A 43 2.70 5.61 5.75
CA ILE A 43 2.07 4.37 5.28
C ILE A 43 1.04 3.83 6.27
N LYS A 44 1.32 3.93 7.58
CA LYS A 44 0.44 3.42 8.65
C LYS A 44 -0.73 4.35 8.92
N LEU A 45 -0.53 5.67 8.82
CA LEU A 45 -1.62 6.64 8.93
C LEU A 45 -2.59 6.48 7.76
N MET A 46 -2.08 6.41 6.53
CA MET A 46 -2.92 6.17 5.36
C MET A 46 -3.64 4.82 5.39
N GLN A 47 -3.02 3.78 5.97
CA GLN A 47 -3.70 2.51 6.21
C GLN A 47 -4.94 2.69 7.11
N SER A 48 -4.81 3.51 8.16
CA SER A 48 -5.90 3.78 9.09
C SER A 48 -7.02 4.62 8.45
N PHE A 49 -6.69 5.55 7.57
CA PHE A 49 -7.68 6.32 6.82
C PHE A 49 -8.41 5.46 5.80
N LYS A 50 -7.72 4.55 5.10
CA LYS A 50 -8.37 3.57 4.22
C LYS A 50 -9.33 2.65 4.98
N SER A 51 -8.99 2.20 6.19
CA SER A 51 -9.91 1.37 6.99
C SER A 51 -11.16 2.11 7.48
N LYS A 52 -11.15 3.44 7.45
CA LYS A 52 -12.29 4.30 7.80
C LYS A 52 -12.97 4.88 6.56
N GLU A 53 -12.58 4.43 5.37
CA GLU A 53 -13.15 4.87 4.09
C GLU A 53 -12.98 6.37 3.79
N TYR A 54 -12.03 7.05 4.43
CA TYR A 54 -11.72 8.46 4.15
C TYR A 54 -10.78 8.69 2.95
N VAL A 55 -10.13 7.62 2.50
CA VAL A 55 -9.12 7.67 1.44
C VAL A 55 -9.27 6.40 0.60
N GLN A 56 -9.41 6.59 -0.70
CA GLN A 56 -9.36 5.50 -1.67
C GLN A 56 -7.92 5.38 -2.18
N GLY A 57 -7.41 4.16 -2.22
CA GLY A 57 -6.08 3.93 -2.75
C GLY A 57 -5.97 2.53 -3.33
N ASP A 58 -5.08 2.39 -4.30
CA ASP A 58 -4.90 1.23 -5.18
C ASP A 58 -4.41 -0.03 -4.47
N ARG A 59 -4.52 -0.12 -3.14
CA ARG A 59 -4.28 -1.40 -2.47
C ARG A 59 -5.34 -2.39 -2.96
N PRO A 60 -4.95 -3.52 -3.58
CA PRO A 60 -5.77 -4.72 -3.50
C PRO A 60 -6.06 -4.97 -2.02
N ARG A 61 -7.29 -5.35 -1.70
CA ARG A 61 -7.64 -5.75 -0.35
C ARG A 61 -6.63 -6.81 0.05
N PHE A 62 -6.02 -6.66 1.23
CA PHE A 62 -5.24 -7.74 1.83
C PHE A 62 -6.19 -8.96 1.93
N GLY A 63 -6.11 -9.87 0.96
CA GLY A 63 -7.21 -10.77 0.58
C GLY A 63 -7.20 -11.18 -0.89
N ASP A 64 -6.76 -10.33 -1.83
CA ASP A 64 -6.59 -10.68 -3.26
C ASP A 64 -5.40 -11.63 -3.52
N ARG A 65 -5.00 -12.36 -2.48
CA ARG A 65 -4.03 -13.45 -2.47
C ARG A 65 -4.75 -14.81 -2.50
N ASP A 66 -6.02 -14.85 -2.87
CA ASP A 66 -6.79 -16.09 -3.00
C ASP A 66 -6.29 -16.95 -4.18
N GLY A 67 -5.65 -16.34 -5.19
CA GLY A 67 -5.05 -17.06 -6.31
C GLY A 67 -3.81 -17.91 -6.00
N TYR A 68 -3.21 -17.77 -4.80
CA TYR A 68 -1.98 -18.52 -4.43
C TYR A 68 -2.18 -19.52 -3.28
N ARG A 69 -3.31 -19.49 -2.56
CA ARG A 69 -3.49 -20.35 -1.36
C ARG A 69 -4.35 -21.59 -1.61
N GLY A 70 -4.84 -21.81 -2.82
CA GLY A 70 -5.75 -22.92 -3.14
C GLY A 70 -5.36 -23.70 -4.38
N GLY A 71 -4.15 -24.28 -4.41
CA GLY A 71 -3.93 -25.40 -5.32
C GLY A 71 -4.68 -26.62 -4.78
N PRO A 72 -5.45 -27.37 -5.61
CA PRO A 72 -6.11 -28.58 -5.15
C PRO A 72 -5.08 -29.55 -4.55
N ARG A 73 -5.33 -30.04 -3.34
CA ARG A 73 -4.60 -31.17 -2.77
C ARG A 73 -5.08 -32.43 -3.49
N GLY A 74 -4.50 -32.75 -4.64
CA GLY A 74 -4.84 -33.95 -5.41
C GLY A 74 -3.76 -34.22 -6.45
N GLY A 75 -3.16 -35.41 -6.39
CA GLY A 75 -1.99 -35.79 -7.17
C GLY A 75 -2.18 -35.79 -8.69
N GLY A 76 -1.03 -35.70 -9.37
CA GLY A 76 -0.91 -35.75 -10.82
C GLY A 76 0.35 -35.02 -11.26
N ASP A 77 1.37 -35.79 -11.63
CA ASP A 77 2.38 -35.55 -12.67
C ASP A 77 2.92 -34.12 -12.79
N PHE A 78 4.13 -33.89 -12.27
CA PHE A 78 4.85 -32.62 -12.34
C PHE A 78 5.26 -32.27 -13.79
N ALA A 79 4.32 -31.77 -14.60
CA ALA A 79 4.64 -30.97 -15.77
C ALA A 79 5.06 -29.59 -15.28
N GLY A 80 6.36 -29.30 -15.38
CA GLY A 80 6.96 -28.03 -14.94
C GLY A 80 6.26 -26.84 -15.56
N GLY A 81 5.47 -26.12 -14.76
CA GLY A 81 4.85 -24.87 -15.15
C GLY A 81 5.92 -23.83 -15.48
N GLU A 82 5.81 -23.24 -16.66
CA GLU A 82 6.62 -22.11 -17.10
C GLU A 82 6.67 -21.07 -15.99
N LYS A 83 7.88 -20.64 -15.61
CA LYS A 83 8.08 -19.54 -14.67
C LYS A 83 7.55 -18.26 -15.33
N GLY A 84 6.25 -18.03 -15.20
CA GLY A 84 5.58 -16.83 -15.69
C GLY A 84 6.30 -15.61 -15.12
N GLY A 85 6.72 -14.71 -16.02
CA GLY A 85 7.20 -13.38 -15.63
C GLY A 85 6.13 -12.64 -14.82
N ALA A 86 6.53 -11.54 -14.17
CA ALA A 86 5.57 -10.70 -13.46
C ALA A 86 4.40 -10.34 -14.41
N PRO A 87 3.13 -10.51 -14.00
CA PRO A 87 1.99 -10.22 -14.85
C PRO A 87 2.05 -8.76 -15.33
N ALA A 88 1.46 -8.47 -16.49
CA ALA A 88 1.44 -7.12 -17.08
C ALA A 88 0.86 -6.05 -16.12
N ASP A 89 0.09 -6.49 -15.11
CA ASP A 89 -0.46 -5.67 -14.02
C ASP A 89 0.53 -5.45 -12.85
N PHE A 90 1.80 -5.77 -13.01
CA PHE A 90 2.84 -5.50 -12.03
C PHE A 90 3.07 -3.99 -11.92
N GLN A 91 2.28 -3.36 -11.06
CA GLN A 91 2.41 -1.95 -10.78
C GLN A 91 3.66 -1.71 -9.91
N PRO A 92 4.57 -0.80 -10.33
CA PRO A 92 5.71 -0.41 -9.50
C PRO A 92 5.17 0.09 -8.16
N SER A 93 5.87 -0.25 -7.07
CA SER A 93 5.39 -0.21 -5.67
C SER A 93 5.28 1.19 -5.07
N PHE A 94 4.68 2.08 -5.85
CA PHE A 94 4.33 3.41 -5.50
C PHE A 94 2.84 3.46 -5.16
N ARG A 95 2.52 3.68 -3.87
CA ARG A 95 1.13 3.72 -3.42
C ARG A 95 0.63 5.14 -3.54
N VAL A 96 -0.23 5.38 -4.51
CA VAL A 96 -1.00 6.61 -4.63
C VAL A 96 -2.29 6.46 -3.83
N MET A 97 -2.58 7.43 -2.99
CA MET A 97 -3.74 7.45 -2.10
C MET A 97 -4.47 8.76 -2.33
N ARG A 98 -5.70 8.69 -2.83
CA ARG A 98 -6.54 9.84 -3.13
C ARG A 98 -7.57 10.03 -2.04
N LEU A 99 -7.82 11.28 -1.67
CA LEU A 99 -8.97 11.62 -0.85
C LEU A 99 -10.26 11.19 -1.57
N SER A 100 -11.14 10.52 -0.83
CA SER A 100 -12.51 10.27 -1.27
C SER A 100 -13.34 11.51 -0.93
N LEU A 101 -13.43 12.45 -1.86
CA LEU A 101 -14.35 13.59 -1.83
C LEU A 101 -15.47 13.36 -2.84
#